data_AF-A0A8H3DAB0-F1
#
_entry.id   AF-A0A8H3DAB0-F1
#
_cell.length_a   1.000
_cell.length_b   1.000
_cell.length_c   1.000
_cell.angle_alpha   90.00
_cell.angle_beta   90.00
_cell.angle_gamma   90.00
#
_symmetry.space_group_name_H-M   'P 1'
#
loop_
_entity.id
_entity.type
_entity.pdbx_description
1 polymer ?
#
loop_
_entity_poly.entity_id
_entity_poly.type
_entity_poly.pdbx_seq_one_letter_code
_entity_poly.pdbx_strand_id
1 'polypeptide(L)'
;MNHSKVSQEVESLQRDIDILQKLLGQVKILLSSMPAIETVLRKDRDEDPQKIVDRHIKLLHTYNESKDAAQAILGRLAAIKQTTVAQIHEEYDLPLQE
;
A
#
# COMPACT_ATOMS: atom_id res chain seq x y z
N MET A 1 26.14 -23.40 58.69
CA MET A 1 26.12 -23.85 57.27
C MET A 1 24.80 -23.57 56.56
N ASN A 2 23.62 -23.68 57.19
CA ASN A 2 22.32 -23.44 56.51
C ASN A 2 22.03 -21.98 56.14
N HIS A 3 22.44 -21.00 56.95
CA HIS A 3 22.17 -19.59 56.64
C HIS A 3 22.84 -19.08 55.35
N SER A 4 24.02 -19.62 55.00
CA SER A 4 24.72 -19.23 53.76
C SER A 4 24.03 -19.75 52.49
N LYS A 5 23.42 -20.94 52.55
CA LYS A 5 22.70 -21.51 51.40
C LYS A 5 21.37 -20.79 51.16
N VAL A 6 20.64 -20.49 52.24
CA VAL A 6 19.39 -19.72 52.19
C VAL A 6 19.66 -18.31 51.64
N SER A 7 20.76 -17.67 52.04
CA SER A 7 21.13 -16.35 51.50
C SER A 7 21.42 -16.39 50.00
N GLN A 8 22.10 -17.44 49.52
CA GLN A 8 22.38 -17.63 48.09
C GLN A 8 21.11 -17.89 47.26
N GLU A 9 20.16 -18.65 47.80
CA GLU A 9 18.86 -18.88 47.13
C GLU A 9 18.02 -17.60 47.07
N VAL A 10 18.00 -16.80 48.15
CA VAL A 10 17.31 -15.51 48.17
C VAL A 10 17.92 -14.54 47.15
N GLU A 11 19.25 -14.49 47.05
CA GLU A 11 19.94 -13.68 46.04
C GLU A 11 19.66 -14.15 44.61
N SER A 12 19.52 -15.46 44.38
CA SER A 12 19.16 -16.00 43.06
C SER A 12 17.73 -15.61 42.69
N LEU A 13 16.78 -15.78 43.61
CA LEU A 13 15.38 -15.42 43.40
C LEU A 13 15.22 -13.91 43.17
N GLN A 14 16.00 -13.09 43.86
CA GLN A 14 15.97 -11.64 43.65
C GLN A 14 16.44 -11.26 42.24
N ARG A 15 17.48 -11.93 41.70
CA ARG A 15 17.92 -11.72 40.31
C ARG A 15 16.85 -12.14 39.31
N ASP A 16 16.16 -13.25 39.56
CA ASP A 16 15.08 -13.72 38.68
C ASP A 16 13.90 -12.74 38.67
N ILE A 17 13.55 -12.18 39.83
CA ILE A 17 12.52 -11.14 39.94
C ILE A 17 12.91 -9.90 39.12
N ASP A 18 14.16 -9.45 39.21
CA ASP A 18 14.63 -8.28 38.46
C ASP A 18 14.58 -8.52 36.94
N ILE A 19 14.94 -9.72 36.49
CA ILE A 19 14.83 -10.13 35.08
C ILE A 19 13.36 -10.12 34.65
N LEU A 20 12.45 -10.70 35.44
CA LEU A 20 11.03 -10.74 35.13
C LEU A 20 10.41 -9.34 35.07
N GLN A 21 10.80 -8.44 35.96
CA GLN A 21 10.35 -7.04 35.93
C GLN A 21 10.82 -6.31 34.67
N LYS A 22 12.07 -6.56 34.23
CA LYS A 22 12.60 -5.99 32.98
C LYS A 22 11.86 -6.51 31.75
N LEU A 23 11.59 -7.83 31.71
CA LEU A 23 10.80 -8.44 30.62
C LEU A 23 9.37 -7.91 30.59
N LEU A 24 8.74 -7.74 31.74
CA LEU A 24 7.40 -7.15 31.84
C LEU A 24 7.37 -5.71 31.31
N GLY A 25 8.41 -4.93 31.60
CA GLY A 25 8.58 -3.58 31.05
C GLY A 25 8.67 -3.58 29.51
N GLN A 26 9.46 -4.49 28.94
CA GLN A 26 9.59 -4.64 27.49
C GLN A 26 8.27 -5.04 26.82
N VAL A 27 7.53 -5.98 27.40
CA VAL A 27 6.20 -6.41 26.89
C VAL A 27 5.20 -5.25 26.95
N LYS A 28 5.21 -4.45 28.01
CA LYS A 28 4.32 -3.28 28.15
C LYS A 28 4.59 -2.21 27.08
N ILE A 29 5.86 -1.98 26.75
CA ILE A 29 6.27 -1.09 25.65
C ILE A 29 5.75 -1.63 24.32
N LEU A 30 5.93 -2.94 24.06
CA LEU A 30 5.46 -3.57 22.83
C LEU A 30 3.92 -3.48 22.68
N LEU A 31 3.18 -3.73 23.76
CA LEU A 31 1.71 -3.59 23.81
C LEU A 31 1.25 -2.14 23.54
N SER A 32 2.03 -1.14 23.94
CA SER A 32 1.71 0.27 23.70
C SER A 32 1.88 0.67 22.22
N SER A 33 2.70 -0.05 21.46
CA SER A 33 2.91 0.17 20.03
C SER A 33 1.88 -0.52 19.13
N MET A 34 1.15 -1.52 19.65
CA MET A 34 0.08 -2.24 18.93
C MET A 34 -1.10 -1.38 18.46
N PRO A 35 -1.69 -0.46 19.27
CA PRO A 35 -2.85 0.34 18.82
C PRO A 35 -2.51 1.30 17.67
N ALA A 36 -1.25 1.72 17.54
CA ALA A 36 -0.79 2.53 16.41
C ALA A 36 -0.80 1.72 15.10
N ILE A 37 -0.39 0.44 15.16
CA ILE A 37 -0.43 -0.48 14.01
C ILE A 37 -1.88 -0.79 13.61
N GLU A 38 -2.76 -1.02 14.58
CA GLU A 38 -4.17 -1.31 14.31
C GLU A 38 -4.90 -0.14 13.64
N THR A 39 -4.58 1.11 14.04
CA THR A 39 -5.15 2.32 13.44
C THR A 39 -4.72 2.51 11.99
N VAL A 40 -3.45 2.24 11.67
CA VAL A 40 -2.94 2.31 10.29
C VAL A 40 -3.54 1.18 9.43
N LEU A 41 -3.59 -0.04 9.96
CA LEU A 41 -4.17 -1.19 9.26
C LEU A 41 -5.70 -1.14 9.12
N ARG A 42 -6.39 -0.24 9.82
CA ARG A 42 -7.84 -0.03 9.67
C ARG A 42 -8.17 0.82 8.45
N LYS A 43 -7.28 1.73 8.05
CA LYS A 43 -7.52 2.68 6.96
C LYS A 43 -7.50 2.01 5.58
N ASP A 44 -6.78 0.90 5.46
CA ASP A 44 -6.64 0.12 4.21
C ASP A 44 -7.43 -1.20 4.21
N ARG A 45 -8.23 -1.49 5.25
CA ARG A 45 -8.96 -2.76 5.38
C ARG A 45 -10.39 -2.76 4.84
N ASP A 46 -10.96 -1.59 4.56
CA ASP A 46 -12.38 -1.48 4.18
C ASP A 46 -12.63 -1.34 2.66
N GLU A 47 -11.60 -1.15 1.83
CA GLU A 47 -11.75 -1.38 0.38
C GLU A 47 -11.31 -2.81 0.05
N ASP A 48 -12.30 -3.64 -0.28
CA ASP A 48 -12.11 -4.95 -0.89
C ASP A 48 -11.11 -4.84 -2.06
N PRO A 49 -9.95 -5.52 -2.01
CA PRO A 49 -8.95 -5.48 -3.07
C PRO A 49 -9.53 -5.82 -4.45
N GLN A 50 -10.57 -6.67 -4.49
CA GLN A 50 -11.27 -6.99 -5.73
C GLN A 50 -12.00 -5.77 -6.29
N LYS A 51 -12.64 -4.96 -5.46
CA LYS A 51 -13.31 -3.71 -5.89
C LYS A 51 -12.31 -2.68 -6.40
N ILE A 52 -11.13 -2.61 -5.80
CA ILE A 52 -10.05 -1.73 -6.27
C ILE A 52 -9.63 -2.18 -7.67
N VAL A 53 -9.32 -3.46 -7.87
CA VAL A 53 -8.90 -4.00 -9.17
C VAL A 53 -10.01 -3.83 -10.22
N ASP A 54 -11.26 -4.16 -9.88
CA ASP A 54 -12.41 -4.02 -10.78
C ASP A 54 -12.63 -2.55 -11.19
N ARG A 55 -12.43 -1.60 -10.28
CA ARG A 55 -12.49 -0.16 -10.59
C ARG A 55 -11.40 0.22 -11.59
N HIS A 56 -10.17 -0.24 -11.39
CA HIS A 56 -9.06 0.06 -12.32
C HIS A 56 -9.26 -0.59 -13.69
N ILE A 57 -9.76 -1.82 -13.74
CA ILE A 57 -10.10 -2.52 -14.99
C ILE A 57 -11.17 -1.75 -15.77
N LYS A 58 -12.23 -1.27 -15.09
CA LYS A 58 -13.26 -0.45 -15.73
C LYS A 58 -12.70 0.85 -16.29
N LEU A 59 -11.88 1.56 -15.52
CA LEU A 59 -11.25 2.79 -15.97
C LEU A 59 -10.35 2.56 -17.19
N LEU A 60 -9.58 1.47 -17.21
CA LEU A 60 -8.75 1.11 -18.36
C LEU A 60 -9.60 0.80 -19.60
N HIS A 61 -10.70 0.05 -19.47
CA HIS A 61 -11.60 -0.20 -20.59
C HIS A 61 -12.23 1.07 -21.13
N THR A 62 -12.74 1.95 -20.26
CA THR A 62 -13.31 3.23 -20.68
C THR A 62 -12.28 4.14 -21.35
N TYR A 63 -11.05 4.17 -20.84
CA TYR A 63 -9.96 4.90 -21.47
C TYR A 63 -9.66 4.36 -22.88
N ASN A 64 -9.51 3.03 -23.02
CA ASN A 64 -9.23 2.41 -24.30
C ASN A 64 -10.36 2.63 -25.31
N GLU A 65 -11.62 2.47 -24.91
CA GLU A 65 -12.78 2.73 -25.77
C GLU A 65 -12.82 4.18 -26.25
N SER A 66 -12.51 5.13 -25.36
CA SER A 66 -12.44 6.56 -25.71
C SER A 66 -11.27 6.85 -26.65
N LYS A 67 -10.11 6.23 -26.42
CA LYS A 67 -8.92 6.32 -27.29
C LYS A 67 -9.26 5.79 -28.69
N ASP A 68 -9.86 4.60 -28.79
CA ASP A 68 -10.22 3.97 -30.05
C ASP A 68 -11.25 4.80 -30.84
N ALA A 69 -12.27 5.33 -30.15
CA ALA A 69 -13.26 6.21 -30.77
C ALA A 69 -12.62 7.50 -31.30
N ALA A 70 -11.74 8.13 -30.52
CA ALA A 70 -11.00 9.31 -30.95
C ALA A 70 -10.11 8.99 -32.17
N GLN A 71 -9.39 7.86 -32.13
CA GLN A 71 -8.51 7.43 -33.22
C GLN A 71 -9.29 7.14 -34.52
N ALA A 72 -10.48 6.55 -34.41
CA ALA A 72 -11.37 6.34 -35.55
C ALA A 72 -11.87 7.67 -36.17
N ILE A 73 -12.18 8.66 -35.33
CA ILE A 73 -12.56 10.01 -35.79
C ILE A 73 -11.38 10.70 -36.47
N LEU A 74 -10.18 10.65 -35.87
CA LEU A 74 -8.96 11.21 -36.45
C LEU A 74 -8.61 10.55 -37.80
N GLY A 75 -8.80 9.23 -37.92
CA GLY A 75 -8.63 8.51 -39.18
C GLY A 75 -9.58 8.98 -40.28
N ARG A 76 -10.86 9.22 -39.94
CA ARG A 76 -11.84 9.77 -40.89
C ARG A 76 -11.51 11.21 -41.26
N LEU A 77 -11.08 12.03 -40.30
CA LEU A 77 -10.68 13.41 -40.51
C LEU A 77 -9.46 13.50 -41.44
N ALA A 78 -8.46 12.64 -41.22
CA ALA A 78 -7.29 12.52 -42.07
C ALA A 78 -7.68 12.17 -43.52
N ALA A 79 -8.59 11.21 -43.70
CA ALA A 79 -9.09 10.82 -45.02
C ALA A 79 -9.82 11.97 -45.74
N ILE A 80 -10.64 12.76 -45.02
CA ILE A 80 -11.34 13.92 -45.58
C ILE A 80 -10.34 15.01 -46.00
N LYS A 81 -9.33 15.28 -45.16
CA LYS A 81 -8.28 16.27 -45.43
C LYS A 81 -7.20 15.76 -46.40
N GLN A 82 -7.30 14.52 -46.89
CA GLN A 82 -6.28 13.86 -47.72
C GLN A 82 -4.86 13.93 -47.13
N THR A 83 -4.78 13.84 -45.80
CA THR A 83 -3.55 13.93 -45.03
C THR A 83 -3.37 12.67 -44.20
N THR A 84 -2.21 12.51 -43.56
CA THR A 84 -1.97 11.36 -42.67
C THR A 84 -2.46 11.65 -41.26
N VAL A 85 -2.78 10.59 -40.50
CA VAL A 85 -3.17 10.73 -39.08
C VAL A 85 -2.05 11.40 -38.28
N ALA A 86 -0.77 11.13 -38.58
CA ALA A 86 0.37 11.78 -37.94
C ALA A 86 0.35 13.31 -38.14
N GLN A 87 0.02 13.79 -39.33
CA GLN A 87 -0.10 15.23 -39.62
C GLN A 87 -1.30 15.86 -38.93
N ILE A 88 -2.41 15.13 -38.75
CA ILE A 88 -3.53 15.60 -37.93
C ILE A 88 -3.09 15.74 -36.45
N HIS A 89 -2.34 14.78 -35.92
CA HIS A 89 -1.82 14.88 -34.56
C HIS A 89 -0.93 16.12 -34.38
N GLU A 90 -0.07 16.42 -35.35
CA GLU A 90 0.77 17.62 -35.37
C GLU A 90 -0.06 18.92 -35.53
N GLU A 91 -1.07 18.92 -36.41
CA GLU A 91 -1.94 20.09 -36.67
C GLU A 91 -2.79 20.46 -35.45
N TYR A 92 -3.23 19.47 -34.67
CA TYR A 92 -4.09 19.67 -33.49
C TYR A 92 -3.34 19.59 -32.15
N ASP A 93 -2.00 19.55 -32.17
CA ASP A 93 -1.12 19.45 -30.98
C ASP A 93 -1.51 18.27 -30.06
N LEU A 94 -1.89 17.15 -30.68
CA LEU A 94 -2.26 15.93 -29.97
C LEU A 94 -1.02 15.03 -29.81
N PRO A 95 -0.67 14.61 -28.58
CA PRO A 95 0.49 13.77 -28.37
C PRO A 95 0.34 12.44 -29.10
N LEU A 96 1.29 12.12 -29.98
CA LEU A 96 1.47 10.78 -30.54
C LEU A 96 2.04 9.89 -29.44
N GLN A 97 1.17 9.23 -28.68
CA GLN A 97 1.58 8.19 -27.74
C GLN A 97 1.29 6.82 -28.34
N GLU A 98 2.36 6.02 -28.50
CA GLU A 98 2.33 4.61 -28.88
C GLU A 98 1.35 3.80 -28.02
#